data_AF-A0A7Y3G3I9-F1
#
_entry.id   AF-A0A7Y3G3I9-F1
#
_cell.length_a   1.000
_cell.length_b   1.000
_cell.length_c   1.000
_cell.angle_alpha   90.00
_cell.angle_beta   90.00
_cell.angle_gamma   90.00
#
_symmetry.space_group_name_H-M   'P 1'
#
loop_
_entity.id
_entity.type
_entity.pdbx_description
1 polymer ?
#
loop_
_entity_poly.entity_id
_entity_poly.type
_entity_poly.pdbx_seq_one_letter_code
_entity_poly.pdbx_strand_id
1 'polypeptide(L)'
;VHSYESMKIRILNGGHQILANPGEILGVEFISGCMAHPLIGPFFRKIAMEEIAPHVDPVPGMTPESYVDLIDRRFSNPEIVDTVRRVAFDGSSRHTGFLLPTLQDALSKGTPIDGLALAEALWARMCEGTREDGTTIAPNDPIWDKLTAAAQAAKDDPQAWLNQRDLYGGLADNPRFSDSFARWLNQIWADGAESALQGYLQT
;
A
#
# COMPACT_ATOMS: atom_id res chain seq x y z
N VAL A 1 12.35 22.85 3.02
CA VAL A 1 12.32 21.89 1.89
C VAL A 1 11.96 20.50 2.36
N HIS A 2 12.64 19.96 3.39
CA HIS A 2 12.38 18.62 3.93
C HIS A 2 10.91 18.32 4.30
N SER A 3 10.19 19.26 4.96
CA SER A 3 8.77 19.02 5.31
C SER A 3 7.84 18.95 4.09
N TYR A 4 8.08 19.78 3.06
CA TYR A 4 7.32 19.71 1.80
C TYR A 4 7.57 18.39 1.07
N GLU A 5 8.82 17.95 1.06
CA GLU A 5 9.22 16.69 0.44
C GLU A 5 8.62 15.50 1.19
N SER A 6 8.68 15.48 2.53
CA SER A 6 8.06 14.46 3.36
C SER A 6 6.55 14.38 3.15
N MET A 7 5.84 15.51 3.13
CA MET A 7 4.40 15.57 2.86
C MET A 7 4.05 14.97 1.51
N LYS A 8 4.77 15.35 0.45
CA LYS A 8 4.59 14.79 -0.89
C LYS A 8 4.88 13.28 -0.89
N ILE A 9 6.01 12.86 -0.35
CA ILE A 9 6.44 11.45 -0.37
C ILE A 9 5.41 10.57 0.35
N ARG A 10 5.00 10.94 1.55
CA ARG A 10 4.14 10.07 2.37
C ARG A 10 2.70 10.04 1.85
N ILE A 11 2.15 11.18 1.45
CA ILE A 11 0.74 11.27 1.05
C ILE A 11 0.55 10.99 -0.44
N LEU A 12 1.27 11.67 -1.33
CA LEU A 12 1.13 11.47 -2.78
C LEU A 12 1.81 10.18 -3.20
N ASN A 13 3.11 10.03 -2.94
CA ASN A 13 3.83 8.85 -3.42
C ASN A 13 3.41 7.57 -2.69
N GLY A 14 3.18 7.62 -1.38
CA GLY A 14 2.61 6.53 -0.60
C GLY A 14 1.18 6.18 -1.01
N GLY A 15 0.32 7.19 -1.20
CA GLY A 15 -1.06 7.01 -1.67
C GLY A 15 -1.15 6.27 -3.00
N HIS A 16 -0.24 6.55 -3.92
CA HIS A 16 -0.10 5.83 -5.19
C HIS A 16 0.15 4.32 -4.99
N GLN A 17 1.02 3.92 -4.05
CA GLN A 17 1.26 2.50 -3.78
C GLN A 17 0.04 1.83 -3.13
N ILE A 18 -0.63 2.52 -2.20
CA ILE A 18 -1.87 2.05 -1.56
C ILE A 18 -2.97 1.75 -2.59
N LEU A 19 -3.06 2.54 -3.66
CA LEU A 19 -4.04 2.34 -4.74
C LEU A 19 -3.62 1.25 -5.73
N ALA A 20 -2.35 1.24 -6.14
CA ALA A 20 -1.92 0.49 -7.31
C ALA A 20 -1.88 -1.03 -7.07
N ASN A 21 -1.49 -1.52 -5.89
CA ASN A 21 -1.46 -2.96 -5.66
C ASN A 21 -2.85 -3.62 -5.68
N PRO A 22 -3.88 -3.13 -4.94
CA PRO A 22 -5.23 -3.67 -5.09
C PRO A 22 -5.81 -3.43 -6.49
N GLY A 23 -5.47 -2.30 -7.13
CA GLY A 23 -5.85 -2.05 -8.52
C GLY A 23 -5.33 -3.13 -9.48
N GLU A 24 -4.06 -3.53 -9.34
CA GLU A 24 -3.46 -4.55 -10.22
C GLU A 24 -4.07 -5.93 -9.97
N ILE A 25 -4.29 -6.28 -8.70
CA ILE A 25 -4.92 -7.54 -8.28
C ILE A 25 -6.34 -7.68 -8.84
N LEU A 26 -7.12 -6.59 -8.81
CA LEU A 26 -8.52 -6.53 -9.25
C LEU A 26 -8.68 -6.15 -10.73
N GLY A 27 -7.58 -6.00 -11.48
CA GLY A 27 -7.62 -5.71 -12.91
C GLY A 27 -8.10 -4.29 -13.27
N VAL A 28 -7.98 -3.33 -12.36
CA VAL A 28 -8.28 -1.92 -12.62
C VAL A 28 -7.13 -1.28 -13.38
N GLU A 29 -7.40 -0.66 -14.53
CA GLU A 29 -6.35 -0.19 -15.44
C GLU A 29 -5.69 1.13 -15.00
N PHE A 30 -6.48 2.06 -14.45
CA PHE A 30 -6.05 3.43 -14.15
C PHE A 30 -6.23 3.79 -12.68
N ILE A 31 -5.40 4.72 -12.18
CA ILE A 31 -5.52 5.26 -10.82
C ILE A 31 -6.86 5.96 -10.60
N SER A 32 -7.38 6.67 -11.60
CA SER A 32 -8.72 7.26 -11.55
C SER A 32 -9.82 6.20 -11.43
N GLY A 33 -9.63 5.04 -12.06
CA GLY A 33 -10.48 3.85 -11.88
C GLY A 33 -10.40 3.29 -10.46
N CYS A 34 -9.21 3.27 -9.85
CA CYS A 34 -9.04 2.86 -8.46
C CYS A 34 -9.77 3.82 -7.51
N MET A 35 -9.69 5.12 -7.75
CA MET A 35 -10.44 6.12 -6.98
C MET A 35 -11.95 5.98 -7.14
N ALA A 36 -12.43 5.57 -8.32
CA ALA A 36 -13.85 5.30 -8.57
C ALA A 36 -14.33 3.94 -8.02
N HIS A 37 -13.40 3.03 -7.67
CA HIS A 37 -13.76 1.72 -7.12
C HIS A 37 -14.42 1.87 -5.74
N PRO A 38 -15.52 1.16 -5.46
CA PRO A 38 -16.27 1.30 -4.20
C PRO A 38 -15.46 0.93 -2.94
N LEU A 39 -14.34 0.22 -3.10
CA LEU A 39 -13.47 -0.19 -2.00
C LEU A 39 -12.07 0.44 -2.03
N ILE A 40 -11.45 0.64 -3.21
CA ILE A 40 -10.03 1.06 -3.28
C ILE A 40 -9.89 2.57 -2.96
N GLY A 41 -10.77 3.41 -3.50
CA GLY A 41 -10.80 4.84 -3.18
C GLY A 41 -10.99 5.11 -1.67
N PRO A 42 -12.03 4.52 -1.04
CA PRO A 42 -12.22 4.62 0.41
C PRO A 42 -11.05 4.07 1.22
N PHE A 43 -10.43 2.97 0.77
CA PHE A 43 -9.25 2.38 1.41
C PHE A 43 -8.09 3.37 1.47
N PHE A 44 -7.74 3.99 0.32
CA PHE A 44 -6.75 5.06 0.28
C PHE A 44 -7.11 6.20 1.22
N ARG A 45 -8.34 6.72 1.13
CA ARG A 45 -8.74 7.90 1.90
C ARG A 45 -8.67 7.65 3.41
N LYS A 46 -9.10 6.47 3.88
CA LYS A 46 -9.03 6.09 5.30
C LYS A 46 -7.58 6.04 5.77
N ILE A 47 -6.69 5.32 5.08
CA ILE A 47 -5.26 5.25 5.44
C ILE A 47 -4.62 6.63 5.44
N ALA A 48 -4.86 7.41 4.37
CA ALA A 48 -4.24 8.72 4.21
C ALA A 48 -4.59 9.68 5.36
N MET A 49 -5.84 9.63 5.85
CA MET A 49 -6.31 10.49 6.93
C MET A 49 -5.99 9.95 8.32
N GLU A 50 -6.13 8.65 8.55
CA GLU A 50 -6.05 8.06 9.89
C GLU A 50 -4.66 7.54 10.26
N GLU A 51 -3.88 7.11 9.26
CA GLU A 51 -2.59 6.43 9.49
C GLU A 51 -1.39 7.19 8.91
N ILE A 52 -1.59 8.08 7.92
CA ILE A 52 -0.49 8.85 7.32
C ILE A 52 -0.46 10.30 7.81
N ALA A 53 -1.55 11.05 7.61
CA ALA A 53 -1.61 12.47 7.94
C ALA A 53 -1.15 12.81 9.38
N PRO A 54 -1.47 12.01 10.43
CA PRO A 54 -1.01 12.29 11.80
C PRO A 54 0.51 12.23 11.99
N HIS A 55 1.24 11.67 11.02
CA HIS A 55 2.70 11.52 11.05
C HIS A 55 3.42 12.48 10.10
N VAL A 56 2.69 13.40 9.47
CA VAL A 56 3.22 14.39 8.53
C VAL A 56 3.13 15.78 9.13
N ASP A 57 4.23 16.53 9.14
CA ASP A 57 4.21 17.91 9.61
C ASP A 57 3.48 18.84 8.62
N PRO A 58 2.71 19.83 9.10
CA PRO A 58 2.16 20.87 8.24
C PRO A 58 3.27 21.72 7.62
N VAL A 59 2.98 22.32 6.47
CA VAL A 59 3.87 23.27 5.79
C VAL A 59 3.16 24.61 5.60
N PRO A 60 3.87 25.73 5.40
CA PRO A 60 3.23 27.03 5.18
C PRO A 60 2.13 26.98 4.12
N GLY A 61 0.90 27.28 4.53
CA GLY A 61 -0.29 27.31 3.67
C GLY A 61 -0.94 25.96 3.36
N MET A 62 -0.50 24.85 3.97
CA MET A 62 -1.05 23.51 3.69
C MET A 62 -0.95 22.61 4.93
N THR A 63 -2.10 22.09 5.39
CA THR A 63 -2.13 21.00 6.38
C THR A 63 -2.06 19.64 5.68
N PRO A 64 -1.59 18.57 6.35
CA PRO A 64 -1.62 17.22 5.78
C PRO A 64 -3.00 16.82 5.27
N GLU A 65 -4.06 17.10 6.02
CA GLU A 65 -5.46 16.77 5.66
C GLU A 65 -5.90 17.49 4.39
N SER A 66 -5.62 18.79 4.31
CA SER A 66 -5.92 19.57 3.09
C SER A 66 -5.12 19.10 1.88
N TYR A 67 -3.93 18.53 2.11
CA TYR A 67 -3.12 17.91 1.08
C TYR A 67 -3.69 16.55 0.66
N VAL A 68 -4.19 15.72 1.58
CA VAL A 68 -4.94 14.49 1.25
C VAL A 68 -6.12 14.82 0.34
N ASP A 69 -6.91 15.85 0.65
CA ASP A 69 -8.03 16.28 -0.20
C ASP A 69 -7.58 16.74 -1.59
N LEU A 70 -6.43 17.40 -1.69
CA LEU A 70 -5.84 17.76 -2.97
C LEU A 70 -5.40 16.52 -3.76
N ILE A 71 -4.77 15.54 -3.10
CA ILE A 71 -4.29 14.32 -3.74
C ILE A 71 -5.46 13.44 -4.20
N ASP A 72 -6.50 13.29 -3.38
CA ASP A 72 -7.75 12.61 -3.72
C ASP A 72 -8.34 13.17 -5.03
N ARG A 73 -8.53 14.50 -5.11
CA ARG A 73 -9.02 15.16 -6.34
C ARG A 73 -8.12 14.92 -7.55
N ARG A 74 -6.80 14.90 -7.35
CA ARG A 74 -5.83 14.69 -8.44
C ARG A 74 -5.85 13.26 -8.95
N PHE A 75 -5.90 12.28 -8.05
CA PHE A 75 -5.99 10.86 -8.42
C PHE A 75 -7.33 10.55 -9.09
N SER A 76 -8.39 11.25 -8.70
CA SER A 76 -9.73 11.08 -9.29
C SER A 76 -9.88 11.70 -10.68
N ASN A 77 -8.88 12.41 -11.22
CA ASN A 77 -8.99 13.09 -12.52
C ASN A 77 -8.83 12.09 -13.69
N PRO A 78 -9.88 11.78 -14.47
CA PRO A 78 -9.80 10.81 -15.56
C PRO A 78 -9.01 11.31 -16.78
N GLU A 79 -8.80 12.63 -16.92
CA GLU A 79 -7.97 13.20 -17.99
C GLU A 79 -6.48 12.87 -17.81
N ILE A 80 -6.07 12.49 -16.59
CA ILE A 80 -4.73 11.99 -16.31
C ILE A 80 -4.74 10.47 -16.45
N VAL A 81 -4.26 9.99 -17.59
CA VAL A 81 -4.19 8.56 -17.94
C VAL A 81 -3.01 7.89 -17.22
N ASP A 82 -3.09 7.85 -15.89
CA ASP A 82 -2.07 7.23 -15.05
C ASP A 82 -2.38 5.75 -14.81
N THR A 83 -1.58 4.85 -15.38
CA THR A 83 -1.83 3.41 -15.32
C THR A 83 -1.40 2.82 -13.99
N VAL A 84 -2.20 1.89 -13.48
CA VAL A 84 -1.90 1.12 -12.27
C VAL A 84 -0.53 0.44 -12.38
N ARG A 85 -0.26 -0.22 -13.51
CA ARG A 85 1.04 -0.88 -13.75
C ARG A 85 2.23 0.06 -13.61
N ARG A 86 2.17 1.29 -14.15
CA ARG A 86 3.26 2.28 -14.05
C ARG A 86 3.46 2.75 -12.60
N VAL A 87 2.37 2.87 -11.86
CA VAL A 87 2.41 3.29 -10.46
C VAL A 87 2.89 2.16 -9.55
N ALA A 88 2.51 0.91 -9.81
CA ALA A 88 2.98 -0.27 -9.09
C ALA A 88 4.45 -0.64 -9.41
N PHE A 89 5.04 -0.08 -10.47
CA PHE A 89 6.39 -0.41 -10.88
C PHE A 89 7.42 -0.03 -9.80
N ASP A 90 8.42 -0.89 -9.59
CA ASP A 90 9.52 -0.67 -8.63
C ASP A 90 9.00 -0.53 -7.19
N GLY A 91 8.04 -1.39 -6.84
CA GLY A 91 7.44 -1.46 -5.51
C GLY A 91 8.48 -1.66 -4.40
N SER A 92 9.55 -2.41 -4.65
CA SER A 92 10.63 -2.63 -3.69
C SER A 92 11.27 -1.32 -3.21
N SER A 93 11.53 -0.38 -4.13
CA SER A 93 12.05 0.95 -3.76
C SER A 93 10.95 1.88 -3.23
N ARG A 94 9.72 1.75 -3.73
CA ARG A 94 8.62 2.69 -3.42
C ARG A 94 7.96 2.41 -2.08
N HIS A 95 7.66 1.16 -1.75
CA HIS A 95 7.12 0.79 -0.44
C HIS A 95 8.12 1.15 0.66
N THR A 96 9.39 0.79 0.47
CA THR A 96 10.47 1.09 1.42
C THR A 96 10.72 2.58 1.60
N GLY A 97 10.66 3.36 0.52
CA GLY A 97 10.87 4.81 0.57
C GLY A 97 9.64 5.62 1.01
N PHE A 98 8.42 5.15 0.72
CA PHE A 98 7.21 5.98 0.83
C PHE A 98 6.27 5.55 1.95
N LEU A 99 6.12 4.23 2.21
CA LEU A 99 5.17 3.70 3.18
C LEU A 99 5.82 3.27 4.49
N LEU A 100 6.92 2.50 4.42
CA LEU A 100 7.58 1.96 5.61
C LEU A 100 8.02 3.03 6.63
N PRO A 101 8.47 4.25 6.24
CA PRO A 101 8.79 5.29 7.22
C PRO A 101 7.56 5.71 8.04
N THR A 102 6.38 5.77 7.43
CA THR A 102 5.14 6.09 8.14
C THR A 102 4.72 4.96 9.07
N LEU A 103 4.84 3.71 8.62
CA LEU A 103 4.60 2.55 9.46
C LEU A 103 5.52 2.53 10.69
N GLN A 104 6.81 2.84 10.52
CA GLN A 104 7.77 2.96 11.64
C GLN A 104 7.35 4.05 12.63
N ASP A 105 6.98 5.23 12.14
CA ASP A 105 6.52 6.33 13.00
C ASP A 105 5.24 5.94 13.77
N ALA A 106 4.30 5.28 13.11
CA ALA A 106 3.05 4.84 13.70
C ALA A 106 3.24 3.77 14.77
N LEU A 107 4.12 2.79 14.53
CA LEU A 107 4.52 1.81 15.53
C LEU A 107 5.19 2.48 16.75
N SER A 108 6.10 3.44 16.53
CA SER A 108 6.80 4.13 17.60
C SER A 108 5.87 4.97 18.49
N LYS A 109 4.79 5.49 17.91
CA LYS A 109 3.79 6.33 18.59
C LYS A 109 2.58 5.55 19.11
N GLY A 110 2.49 4.26 18.83
CA GLY A 110 1.34 3.43 19.22
C GLY A 110 0.03 3.80 18.49
N THR A 111 0.10 4.47 17.35
CA THR A 111 -1.07 4.86 16.53
C THR A 111 -1.46 3.74 15.56
N PRO A 112 -2.67 3.75 14.95
CA PRO A 112 -3.13 2.70 14.05
C PRO A 112 -2.16 2.41 12.88
N ILE A 113 -2.12 1.14 12.45
CA ILE A 113 -1.22 0.64 11.38
C ILE A 113 -1.90 -0.41 10.50
N ASP A 114 -3.18 -0.70 10.72
CA ASP A 114 -3.82 -1.88 10.13
C ASP A 114 -3.99 -1.70 8.62
N GLY A 115 -4.23 -0.47 8.15
CA GLY A 115 -4.33 -0.17 6.73
C GLY A 115 -2.97 -0.17 6.03
N LEU A 116 -1.93 0.38 6.67
CA LEU A 116 -0.55 0.27 6.20
C LEU A 116 -0.09 -1.19 6.12
N ALA A 117 -0.45 -2.02 7.09
CA ALA A 117 -0.18 -3.46 7.05
C ALA A 117 -0.95 -4.17 5.93
N LEU A 118 -2.21 -3.80 5.70
CA LEU A 118 -2.99 -4.31 4.57
C LEU A 118 -2.39 -3.90 3.21
N ALA A 119 -1.90 -2.66 3.08
CA ALA A 119 -1.23 -2.20 1.86
C ALA A 119 0.02 -3.05 1.55
N GLU A 120 0.83 -3.37 2.55
CA GLU A 120 1.99 -4.27 2.40
C GLU A 120 1.56 -5.71 2.05
N ALA A 121 0.46 -6.21 2.65
CA ALA A 121 -0.08 -7.54 2.32
C ALA A 121 -0.63 -7.61 0.89
N LEU A 122 -1.27 -6.55 0.39
CA LEU A 122 -1.70 -6.42 -1.00
C LEU A 122 -0.50 -6.37 -1.95
N TRP A 123 0.59 -5.71 -1.57
CA TRP A 123 1.82 -5.74 -2.37
C TRP A 123 2.42 -7.16 -2.45
N ALA A 124 2.50 -7.86 -1.32
CA ALA A 124 2.91 -9.27 -1.30
C ALA A 124 2.01 -10.13 -2.20
N ARG A 125 0.68 -9.96 -2.11
CA ARG A 125 -0.28 -10.68 -2.97
C ARG A 125 -0.08 -10.37 -4.45
N MET A 126 0.15 -9.12 -4.82
CA MET A 126 0.39 -8.72 -6.21
C MET A 126 1.67 -9.36 -6.76
N CYS A 127 2.74 -9.38 -5.94
CA CYS A 127 4.03 -9.96 -6.30
C CYS A 127 4.00 -11.48 -6.46
N GLU A 128 2.96 -12.17 -5.99
CA GLU A 128 2.78 -13.59 -6.29
C GLU A 128 2.60 -13.87 -7.79
N GLY A 129 2.11 -12.88 -8.55
CA GLY A 129 2.12 -12.92 -10.01
C GLY A 129 0.78 -13.29 -10.66
N THR A 130 -0.32 -13.34 -9.91
CA THR A 130 -1.67 -13.60 -10.45
C THR A 130 -2.68 -12.56 -9.96
N ARG A 131 -3.60 -12.17 -10.85
CA ARG A 131 -4.80 -11.40 -10.51
C ARG A 131 -5.90 -12.32 -9.99
N GLU A 132 -6.97 -11.75 -9.45
CA GLU A 132 -8.14 -12.54 -8.99
C GLU A 132 -8.92 -13.20 -10.12
N ASP A 133 -8.89 -12.63 -11.33
CA ASP A 133 -9.48 -13.26 -12.51
C ASP A 133 -8.63 -14.41 -13.09
N GLY A 134 -7.52 -14.75 -12.43
CA GLY A 134 -6.58 -15.80 -12.82
C GLY A 134 -5.58 -15.38 -13.91
N THR A 135 -5.62 -14.15 -14.41
CA THR A 135 -4.64 -13.66 -15.38
C THR A 135 -3.29 -13.39 -14.71
N THR A 136 -2.21 -13.53 -15.48
CA THR A 136 -0.85 -13.31 -15.00
C THR A 136 -0.54 -11.82 -14.85
N ILE A 137 0.08 -11.46 -13.73
CA ILE A 137 0.75 -10.17 -13.52
C ILE A 137 2.19 -10.32 -14.02
N ALA A 138 2.53 -9.64 -15.11
CA ALA A 138 3.87 -9.67 -15.68
C ALA A 138 4.87 -8.92 -14.78
N PRO A 139 6.17 -9.30 -14.78
CA PRO A 139 7.21 -8.67 -13.97
C PRO A 139 7.16 -7.14 -14.00
N ASN A 140 7.20 -6.52 -12.82
CA ASN A 140 7.02 -5.08 -12.67
C ASN A 140 7.97 -4.46 -11.62
N ASP A 141 9.06 -5.13 -11.29
CA ASP A 141 10.04 -4.66 -10.30
C ASP A 141 11.46 -5.10 -10.72
N PRO A 142 12.52 -4.30 -10.45
CA PRO A 142 13.90 -4.71 -10.70
C PRO A 142 14.31 -6.03 -10.03
N ILE A 143 13.69 -6.40 -8.89
CA ILE A 143 13.94 -7.64 -8.16
C ILE A 143 12.73 -8.59 -8.18
N TRP A 144 11.94 -8.57 -9.26
CA TRP A 144 10.67 -9.32 -9.37
C TRP A 144 10.77 -10.80 -9.03
N ASP A 145 11.80 -11.51 -9.50
CA ASP A 145 11.94 -12.96 -9.26
C ASP A 145 12.12 -13.27 -7.76
N LYS A 146 12.86 -12.42 -7.04
CA LYS A 146 13.03 -12.53 -5.59
C LYS A 146 11.70 -12.27 -4.88
N LEU A 147 10.99 -11.20 -5.25
CA LEU A 147 9.70 -10.85 -4.67
C LEU A 147 8.68 -11.97 -4.91
N THR A 148 8.63 -12.53 -6.12
CA THR A 148 7.71 -13.61 -6.49
C THR A 148 7.96 -14.86 -5.65
N ALA A 149 9.23 -15.26 -5.50
CA ALA A 149 9.59 -16.41 -4.68
C ALA A 149 9.19 -16.20 -3.20
N ALA A 150 9.42 -15.00 -2.65
CA ALA A 150 9.01 -14.66 -1.29
C ALA A 150 7.48 -14.64 -1.14
N ALA A 151 6.75 -14.06 -2.10
CA ALA A 151 5.29 -13.99 -2.10
C ALA A 151 4.64 -15.38 -2.21
N GLN A 152 5.23 -16.29 -2.98
CA GLN A 152 4.77 -17.68 -3.07
C GLN A 152 4.96 -18.43 -1.75
N ALA A 153 6.11 -18.27 -1.08
CA ALA A 153 6.31 -18.82 0.25
C ALA A 153 5.35 -18.20 1.28
N ALA A 154 5.06 -16.90 1.14
CA ALA A 154 4.21 -16.14 2.05
C ALA A 154 2.74 -16.58 2.08
N LYS A 155 2.31 -17.39 1.12
CA LYS A 155 0.98 -18.03 1.14
C LYS A 155 0.79 -18.92 2.37
N ASP A 156 1.82 -19.70 2.69
CA ASP A 156 1.80 -20.68 3.78
C ASP A 156 2.52 -20.14 5.03
N ASP A 157 3.47 -19.23 4.84
CA ASP A 157 4.24 -18.59 5.90
C ASP A 157 4.37 -17.08 5.66
N PRO A 158 3.39 -16.25 6.10
CA PRO A 158 3.44 -14.80 5.89
C PRO A 158 4.75 -14.13 6.31
N GLN A 159 5.46 -14.68 7.31
CA GLN A 159 6.75 -14.16 7.76
C GLN A 159 7.83 -14.25 6.66
N ALA A 160 7.73 -15.19 5.72
CA ALA A 160 8.64 -15.34 4.60
C ALA A 160 8.74 -14.05 3.75
N TRP A 161 7.63 -13.32 3.60
CA TRP A 161 7.64 -12.01 2.92
C TRP A 161 8.41 -10.96 3.71
N LEU A 162 8.13 -10.86 5.01
CA LEU A 162 8.73 -9.88 5.92
C LEU A 162 10.22 -10.14 6.17
N ASN A 163 10.68 -11.39 6.03
CA ASN A 163 12.09 -11.77 6.17
C ASN A 163 13.02 -11.20 5.09
N GLN A 164 12.48 -10.48 4.11
CA GLN A 164 13.26 -9.65 3.18
C GLN A 164 13.82 -8.42 3.89
N ARG A 165 14.86 -8.63 4.71
CA ARG A 165 15.42 -7.62 5.63
C ARG A 165 16.07 -6.43 4.94
N ASP A 166 16.45 -6.57 3.68
CA ASP A 166 16.87 -5.43 2.85
C ASP A 166 15.73 -4.43 2.59
N LEU A 167 14.47 -4.88 2.68
CA LEU A 167 13.28 -4.04 2.54
C LEU A 167 12.72 -3.64 3.91
N TYR A 168 12.45 -4.63 4.77
CA TYR A 168 11.72 -4.41 6.03
C TYR A 168 12.63 -4.10 7.23
N GLY A 169 13.93 -4.38 7.15
CA GLY A 169 14.86 -4.18 8.26
C GLY A 169 14.36 -4.83 9.55
N GLY A 170 14.23 -4.03 10.62
CA GLY A 170 13.71 -4.47 11.92
C GLY A 170 12.18 -4.49 12.04
N LEU A 171 11.43 -3.96 11.05
CA LEU A 171 9.96 -4.06 11.06
C LEU A 171 9.51 -5.51 11.03
N ALA A 172 10.29 -6.38 10.36
CA ALA A 172 10.04 -7.81 10.25
C ALA A 172 9.89 -8.52 11.61
N ASP A 173 10.47 -7.95 12.68
CA ASP A 173 10.47 -8.53 14.02
C ASP A 173 9.45 -7.84 14.96
N ASN A 174 8.69 -6.85 14.47
CA ASN A 174 7.70 -6.15 15.28
C ASN A 174 6.37 -6.93 15.30
N PRO A 175 5.95 -7.53 16.43
CA PRO A 175 4.78 -8.39 16.48
C PRO A 175 3.48 -7.67 16.07
N ARG A 176 3.34 -6.39 16.40
CA ARG A 176 2.15 -5.62 16.05
C ARG A 176 1.98 -5.50 14.53
N PHE A 177 3.08 -5.30 13.82
CA PHE A 177 3.07 -5.24 12.36
C PHE A 177 2.97 -6.64 11.74
N SER A 178 3.80 -7.59 12.16
CA SER A 178 3.80 -8.95 11.58
C SER A 178 2.45 -9.65 11.76
N ASP A 179 1.80 -9.50 12.92
CA ASP A 179 0.51 -10.13 13.19
C ASP A 179 -0.60 -9.49 12.35
N SER A 180 -0.59 -8.15 12.20
CA SER A 180 -1.57 -7.45 11.35
C SER A 180 -1.36 -7.79 9.87
N PHE A 181 -0.11 -7.80 9.39
CA PHE A 181 0.25 -8.22 8.04
C PHE A 181 -0.20 -9.66 7.76
N ALA A 182 0.11 -10.60 8.66
CA ALA A 182 -0.25 -12.01 8.50
C ALA A 182 -1.77 -12.20 8.48
N ARG A 183 -2.50 -11.51 9.36
CA ARG A 183 -3.97 -11.52 9.37
C ARG A 183 -4.55 -11.08 8.03
N TRP A 184 -4.06 -9.98 7.48
CA TRP A 184 -4.53 -9.48 6.19
C TRP A 184 -4.14 -10.38 5.02
N LEU A 185 -2.89 -10.84 4.96
CA LEU A 185 -2.43 -11.72 3.89
C LEU A 185 -3.22 -13.03 3.87
N ASN A 186 -3.48 -13.62 5.04
CA ASN A 186 -4.30 -14.82 5.17
C ASN A 186 -5.74 -14.58 4.71
N GLN A 187 -6.35 -13.44 5.06
CA GLN A 187 -7.68 -13.09 4.59
C GLN A 187 -7.74 -12.90 3.07
N ILE A 188 -6.73 -12.24 2.49
CA ILE A 188 -6.64 -12.07 1.03
C ILE A 188 -6.59 -13.43 0.33
N TRP A 189 -5.82 -14.39 0.85
CA TRP A 189 -5.75 -15.74 0.27
C TRP A 189 -7.01 -16.57 0.48
N ALA A 190 -7.68 -16.42 1.63
CA ALA A 190 -8.89 -17.18 1.95
C ALA A 190 -10.12 -16.66 1.20
N ASP A 191 -10.30 -15.34 1.19
CA ASP A 191 -11.58 -14.70 0.83
C ASP A 191 -11.45 -13.60 -0.23
N GLY A 192 -10.22 -13.30 -0.70
CA GLY A 192 -9.95 -12.28 -1.72
C GLY A 192 -9.64 -10.88 -1.17
N ALA A 193 -9.07 -10.05 -2.03
CA ALA A 193 -8.67 -8.68 -1.75
C ALA A 193 -9.87 -7.78 -1.43
N GLU A 194 -11.01 -7.95 -2.11
CA GLU A 194 -12.23 -7.19 -1.80
C GLU A 194 -12.72 -7.47 -0.36
N SER A 195 -12.67 -8.72 0.10
CA SER A 195 -13.02 -9.09 1.47
C SER A 195 -12.10 -8.39 2.48
N ALA A 196 -10.78 -8.40 2.24
CA ALA A 196 -9.82 -7.73 3.11
C ALA A 196 -10.02 -6.21 3.14
N LEU A 197 -10.24 -5.58 1.98
CA LEU A 197 -10.55 -4.15 1.87
C LEU A 197 -11.84 -3.79 2.63
N GLN A 198 -12.91 -4.57 2.44
CA GLN A 198 -14.17 -4.38 3.15
C GLN A 198 -14.02 -4.54 4.66
N GLY A 199 -13.27 -5.55 5.09
CA GLY A 199 -12.97 -5.80 6.50
C GLY A 199 -12.26 -4.62 7.15
N TYR A 200 -11.24 -4.06 6.50
CA TYR A 200 -10.54 -2.87 7.00
C TYR A 200 -11.44 -1.62 7.02
N LEU A 201 -12.30 -1.44 6.01
CA LEU A 201 -13.19 -0.28 5.98
C LEU A 201 -14.24 -0.29 7.10
N GLN A 202 -14.51 -1.44 7.71
CA GLN A 202 -15.45 -1.60 8.83
C GLN A 202 -14.81 -1.43 10.22
N THR A 203 -13.49 -1.26 10.33
CA THR A 203 -12.79 -1.08 11.61
C THR A 203 -12.91 0.32 12.18
#